data_AF-A0A7W0QFC1-F1
#
_entry.id   AF-A0A7W0QFC1-F1
#
_cell.length_a   1.000
_cell.length_b   1.000
_cell.length_c   1.000
_cell.angle_alpha   90.00
_cell.angle_beta   90.00
_cell.angle_gamma   90.00
#
_symmetry.space_group_name_H-M   'P 1'
#
loop_
_entity.id
_entity.type
_entity.pdbx_description
1 polymer ?
#
loop_
_entity_poly.entity_id
_entity_poly.type
_entity_poly.pdbx_seq_one_letter_code
_entity_poly.pdbx_strand_id
1 'polypeptide(L)' 'MDAMNDNHDTVLLIGGGGKTGRRVAARLTAAGVPNSLASRSSEVTFDW' A
#
# COMPACT_ATOMS: atom_id res chain seq x y z
N MET A 1 -15.72 -11.82 14.55
CA MET A 1 -14.69 -10.76 14.70
C MET A 1 -13.50 -11.29 13.93
N ASP A 2 -13.70 -11.33 12.62
CA ASP A 2 -12.92 -12.15 11.72
C ASP A 2 -11.84 -11.25 11.15
N ALA A 3 -10.60 -11.53 11.52
CA ALA A 3 -9.45 -10.97 10.85
C ALA A 3 -9.51 -11.45 9.40
N MET A 4 -9.99 -10.58 8.51
CA MET A 4 -9.88 -10.76 7.06
C MET A 4 -8.41 -10.60 6.68
N ASN A 5 -7.61 -11.62 7.02
CA ASN A 5 -6.36 -11.88 6.35
C ASN A 5 -6.70 -12.48 4.98
N ASP A 6 -7.25 -11.62 4.11
CA ASP A 6 -7.31 -11.88 2.68
C ASP A 6 -5.88 -11.80 2.19
N ASN A 7 -5.22 -12.95 2.21
CA ASN A 7 -3.88 -13.15 1.68
C ASN A 7 -3.93 -13.12 0.14
N HIS A 8 -4.43 -12.00 -0.39
CA HIS A 8 -4.39 -11.62 -1.80
C HIS A 8 -3.22 -10.66 -1.93
N ASP A 9 -2.24 -11.02 -2.77
CA ASP A 9 -0.94 -10.35 -2.99
C ASP A 9 -1.03 -8.82 -3.16
N THR A 10 -1.27 -8.12 -2.07
CA THR A 10 -1.48 -6.67 -2.04
C THR A 10 -0.11 -6.04 -1.88
N VAL A 11 0.27 -5.20 -2.83
CA VAL A 11 1.57 -4.54 -2.82
C VAL A 11 1.54 -3.43 -1.78
N LEU A 12 2.34 -3.56 -0.72
CA LEU A 12 2.55 -2.49 0.25
C LEU A 12 3.69 -1.57 -0.21
N LEU A 13 3.40 -0.27 -0.37
CA LEU A 13 4.39 0.72 -0.78
C LEU A 13 4.88 1.51 0.42
N ILE A 14 6.09 1.19 0.87
CA ILE A 14 6.80 1.99 1.88
C ILE A 14 7.24 3.32 1.26
N GLY A 15 6.90 4.43 1.91
CA GLY A 15 7.08 5.78 1.35
C GLY A 15 6.04 6.15 0.28
N GLY A 16 4.92 5.42 0.22
CA GLY A 16 3.85 5.60 -0.77
C GLY A 16 3.29 7.03 -0.88
N GLY A 17 3.32 7.80 0.20
CA GLY A 17 2.86 9.19 0.23
C GLY A 17 3.74 10.20 -0.53
N GLY A 18 4.98 9.84 -0.86
CA GLY A 18 5.93 10.72 -1.58
C GLY A 18 5.72 10.80 -3.09
N LYS A 19 6.50 11.63 -3.77
CA LYS A 19 6.39 11.85 -5.24
C LYS A 19 6.55 10.56 -6.04
N THR A 20 7.54 9.75 -5.71
CA THR A 20 7.77 8.47 -6.39
C THR A 20 6.73 7.43 -5.99
N GLY A 21 6.40 7.33 -4.68
CA GLY A 21 5.39 6.41 -4.17
C GLY A 21 4.03 6.56 -4.87
N ARG A 22 3.52 7.79 -4.97
CA ARG A 22 2.25 8.08 -5.66
C ARG A 22 2.26 7.69 -7.14
N ARG A 23 3.41 7.84 -7.81
CA ARG A 23 3.59 7.46 -9.22
C ARG A 23 3.58 5.94 -9.41
N VAL A 24 4.10 5.18 -8.46
CA VAL A 24 4.06 3.72 -8.49
C VAL A 24 2.65 3.22 -8.17
N ALA A 25 2.02 3.78 -7.13
CA ALA A 25 0.63 3.48 -6.77
C ALA A 25 -0.33 3.65 -7.96
N ALA A 26 -0.25 4.78 -8.66
CA ALA A 26 -1.06 5.04 -9.84
C ALA A 26 -0.87 3.99 -10.96
N ARG A 27 0.36 3.48 -11.14
CA ARG A 27 0.64 2.42 -12.12
C ARG A 27 0.07 1.08 -11.68
N LEU A 28 0.18 0.74 -10.39
CA LEU A 28 -0.38 -0.49 -9.84
C LEU A 28 -1.91 -0.49 -9.94
N THR A 29 -2.55 0.62 -9.59
CA THR A 29 -4.00 0.80 -9.77
C THR A 29 -4.40 0.68 -11.24
N ALA A 30 -3.66 1.30 -12.16
CA ALA A 30 -3.94 1.19 -13.60
C ALA A 30 -3.76 -0.25 -14.12
N ALA A 31 -2.89 -1.04 -13.50
CA ALA A 31 -2.67 -2.45 -13.81
C ALA A 31 -3.65 -3.39 -13.09
N GLY A 32 -4.60 -2.87 -12.30
CA GLY A 32 -5.53 -3.68 -11.51
C GLY A 32 -4.88 -4.42 -10.33
N VAL A 33 -3.68 -4.01 -9.92
CA VAL A 33 -2.95 -4.63 -8.81
C VAL A 33 -3.40 -3.99 -7.49
N PRO A 34 -3.94 -4.77 -6.53
CA PRO A 34 -4.26 -4.28 -5.20
C PRO A 34 -3.01 -3.68 -4.54
N ASN A 35 -3.13 -2.48 -3.99
CA ASN A 35 -2.01 -1.81 -3.34
C ASN A 35 -2.44 -0.96 -2.16
N SER A 36 -1.52 -0.80 -1.20
CA SER A 36 -1.67 0.04 -0.02
C SER A 36 -0.43 0.93 0.16
N LEU A 37 -0.60 2.09 0.79
CA LEU A 37 0.46 3.07 1.00
C LEU A 37 0.83 3.13 2.47
N ALA A 38 2.10 2.89 2.77
CA ALA A 38 2.68 3.20 4.07
C ALA A 38 3.61 4.42 3.94
N SER A 39 3.55 5.30 4.91
CA SER A 39 4.43 6.46 5.03
C SER A 39 4.62 6.80 6.51
N ARG A 40 5.68 7.55 6.83
CA ARG A 40 6.01 7.92 8.22
C ARG A 40 4.91 8.68 8.96
N SER A 41 3.99 9.31 8.23
CA SER A 41 2.87 10.08 8.78
C SER A 41 1.52 9.41 8.56
N SER A 42 1.50 8.12 8.22
CA SER A 42 0.23 7.40 8.03
C SER A 42 -0.31 6.96 9.38
N GLU A 43 -1.64 6.93 9.50
CA GLU A 43 -2.32 6.48 10.72
C GLU A 43 -1.98 5.03 11.07
N VAL A 44 -1.89 4.18 10.04
CA VAL A 44 -1.38 2.81 10.18
C VAL A 44 0.12 2.83 9.98
N THR A 45 0.86 2.56 11.06
CA THR A 45 2.30 2.34 11.02
C THR A 45 2.61 0.97 10.41
N PHE A 46 3.60 0.94 9.54
CA PHE A 46 4.22 -0.31 9.12
C PHE A 46 5.25 -0.72 10.17
N ASP A 47 4.99 -1.84 10.85
CA ASP A 47 6.03 -2.61 11.55
C ASP A 47 6.54 -3.74 10.64
N TRP A 48 7.76 -4.19 10.92
CA TRP A 48 8.46 -5.19 10.11
C TRP A 48 8.10 -6.62 10.52
#